data_AF-A0A955KYM1-F1
#
_entry.id   AF-A0A955KYM1-F1
#
_cell.length_a   1.000
_cell.length_b   1.000
_cell.length_c   1.000
_cell.angle_alpha   90.00
_cell.angle_beta   90.00
_cell.angle_gamma   90.00
#
_symmetry.space_group_name_H-M   'P 1'
#
loop_
_entity.id
_entity.type
_entity.pdbx_description
1 polymer ?
#
loop_
_entity_poly.entity_id
_entity_poly.type
_entity_poly.pdbx_seq_one_letter_code
_entity_poly.pdbx_strand_id
1 'polypeptide(L)' 'MKTIIVDVAPRQLQQDELDYRMSELESLVSTYGGVTIIKRIQKRDEPDYSTYIG' A
#
# COMPACT_ATOMS: atom_id res chain seq x y z
N MET A 1 12.37 -3.82 12.63
CA MET A 1 11.45 -2.66 12.66
C MET A 1 10.12 -3.10 12.04
N LYS A 2 8.97 -2.72 12.59
CA LYS A 2 7.67 -3.02 11.96
C LYS A 2 7.25 -1.81 11.15
N THR A 3 6.90 -2.01 9.88
CA THR A 3 6.44 -0.94 8.99
C THR A 3 5.12 -1.33 8.36
N ILE A 4 4.25 -0.33 8.26
CA ILE A 4 2.96 -0.47 7.60
C ILE A 4 3.12 0.09 6.20
N ILE A 5 2.80 -0.73 5.21
CA ILE A 5 2.74 -0.30 3.82
C ILE A 5 1.28 -0.12 3.45
N VAL A 6 0.96 1.07 2.95
CA VAL A 6 -0.40 1.43 2.55
C VAL A 6 -0.38 1.91 1.11
N ASP A 7 -1.18 1.26 0.26
CA ASP A 7 -1.46 1.73 -1.09
C ASP A 7 -2.84 2.40 -1.14
N VAL A 8 -2.91 3.53 -1.83
CA VAL A 8 -4.12 4.29 -2.08
C VAL A 8 -4.43 4.18 -3.56
N ALA A 9 -5.57 3.56 -3.87
CA ALA A 9 -5.93 3.25 -5.24
C ALA A 9 -7.42 3.50 -5.50
N PRO A 10 -7.79 3.87 -6.74
CA PRO A 10 -9.18 4.06 -7.15
C PRO A 10 -10.03 2.81 -6.90
N ARG A 11 -11.32 2.99 -6.60
CA ARG A 11 -12.22 1.88 -6.26
C ARG A 11 -12.44 0.89 -7.41
N GLN A 12 -12.30 1.35 -8.64
CA GLN A 12 -12.55 0.58 -9.85
C GLN A 12 -11.36 -0.32 -10.22
N LEU A 13 -10.22 -0.19 -9.52
CA LEU A 13 -9.05 -1.01 -9.81
C LEU A 13 -9.33 -2.47 -9.45
N GLN A 14 -8.94 -3.37 -10.36
CA GLN A 14 -9.12 -4.80 -10.15
C GLN A 14 -8.15 -5.33 -9.09
N GLN A 15 -8.54 -6.44 -8.45
CA GLN A 15 -7.81 -6.96 -7.31
C GLN A 15 -6.41 -7.48 -7.68
N ASP A 16 -6.27 -8.10 -8.85
CA ASP A 16 -5.01 -8.58 -9.39
C ASP A 16 -3.99 -7.43 -9.61
N GLU A 17 -4.45 -6.29 -10.10
CA GLU A 17 -3.62 -5.11 -10.30
C GLU A 17 -3.19 -4.49 -8.97
N LEU A 18 -4.06 -4.50 -7.96
CA LEU A 18 -3.71 -4.07 -6.60
C LEU A 18 -2.69 -5.00 -5.95
N ASP A 19 -2.83 -6.31 -6.14
CA ASP A 19 -1.91 -7.31 -5.60
C ASP A 19 -0.53 -7.17 -6.26
N TYR A 20 -0.49 -6.93 -7.58
CA TYR A 20 0.73 -6.63 -8.32
C TYR A 20 1.44 -5.38 -7.78
N ARG A 21 0.72 -4.26 -7.66
CA ARG A 21 1.25 -3.00 -7.10
C ARG A 21 1.81 -3.18 -5.70
N MET A 22 1.11 -3.92 -4.84
CA MET A 22 1.56 -4.19 -3.47
C MET A 22 2.84 -5.04 -3.45
N SER A 23 3.02 -5.95 -4.41
CA SER A 23 4.24 -6.76 -4.54
C SER A 23 5.46 -5.93 -4.98
N GLU A 24 5.26 -4.96 -5.88
CA GLU A 24 6.31 -4.01 -6.24
C GLU A 24 6.70 -3.13 -5.05
N LEU A 25 5.71 -2.59 -4.34
CA LEU A 25 5.94 -1.74 -3.19
C LEU A 25 6.67 -2.48 -2.06
N GLU A 26 6.33 -3.74 -1.82
CA GLU A 26 7.09 -4.63 -0.93
C GLU A 26 8.52 -4.84 -1.40
N SER A 27 8.74 -5.07 -2.70
CA SER A 27 10.09 -5.24 -3.26
C SER A 27 10.96 -4.01 -3.00
N LEU A 28 10.42 -2.80 -3.19
CA LEU A 28 11.12 -1.55 -2.89
C LEU A 28 11.51 -1.45 -1.40
N VAL A 29 10.58 -1.76 -0.49
CA VAL A 29 10.80 -1.67 0.96
C VAL A 29 11.71 -2.79 1.48
N SER A 30 11.70 -3.97 0.85
CA SER A 30 12.54 -5.11 1.24
C SER A 30 14.04 -4.80 1.15
N THR A 31 14.42 -3.94 0.20
CA THR A 31 15.80 -3.47 0.05
C THR A 31 16.22 -2.52 1.19
N TYR A 32 15.27 -1.95 1.94
CA TYR A 32 15.50 -0.99 3.02
C TYR A 32 15.55 -1.65 4.41
N GLY A 33 16.36 -2.71 4.56
CA GLY A 33 16.86 -3.13 5.88
C GLY A 33 15.97 -4.02 6.76
N GLY A 34 15.32 -5.05 6.20
CA GLY A 34 14.78 -6.16 7.02
C GLY A 34 13.56 -5.79 7.86
N VAL A 35 12.54 -5.28 7.18
CA VAL A 35 11.35 -4.72 7.80
C VAL A 35 10.20 -5.74 7.79
N THR A 36 9.48 -5.88 8.91
CA THR A 36 8.25 -6.69 8.97
C THR A 36 7.10 -5.89 8.36
N ILE A 37 6.53 -6.38 7.26
CA ILE A 37 5.51 -5.69 6.46
C ILE A 37 4.10 -6.09 6.90
N ILE A 38 3.29 -5.09 7.27
CA ILE A 38 1.85 -5.24 7.42
C ILE A 38 1.19 -4.57 6.21
N LYS A 39 0.52 -5.36 5.36
CA LYS A 39 -0.11 -4.91 4.11
C LYS A 39 -1.54 -4.42 4.38
N ARG A 40 -1.89 -3.22 3.90
CA ARG A 40 -3.28 -2.72 3.92
C ARG A 40 -3.59 -1.94 2.64
N ILE A 41 -4.61 -2.38 1.90
CA ILE A 41 -5.10 -1.70 0.70
C ILE A 41 -6.28 -0.81 1.08
N GLN A 42 -6.29 0.43 0.57
CA GLN A 42 -7.41 1.35 0.78
C GLN A 42 -8.03 1.75 -0.57
N LYS A 43 -9.18 1.15 -0.89
CA LYS A 43 -9.98 1.46 -2.09
C LYS A 43 -10.79 2.74 -1.85
N ARG A 44 -10.26 3.88 -2.28
CA ARG A 44 -10.92 5.19 -2.15
C ARG A 44 -10.59 6.05 -3.37
N ASP A 45 -11.56 6.86 -3.78
CA ASP A 45 -11.36 7.77 -4.92
C ASP A 45 -10.76 9.12 -4.48
N GLU A 46 -10.96 9.52 -3.21
CA GLU A 46 -10.38 10.72 -2.62
C GLU A 46 -9.57 10.38 -1.36
N PRO A 47 -8.34 10.92 -1.19
CA PRO A 47 -7.54 10.74 0.01
C PRO A 47 -8.15 11.48 1.21
N ASP A 48 -7.80 11.04 2.43
CA ASP A 48 -8.14 11.86 3.60
C ASP A 48 -7.31 13.14 3.56
N TYR A 49 -7.91 14.33 3.54
CA TYR A 49 -7.13 15.57 3.40
C TYR A 49 -6.30 15.93 4.64
N SER A 50 -6.59 15.32 5.79
CA SER A 50 -5.88 15.56 7.05
C SER A 50 -4.72 14.58 7.27
N THR A 51 -4.90 13.32 6.89
CA THR A 51 -3.91 12.25 7.15
C THR A 51 -3.41 11.56 5.89
N TYR A 52 -3.94 11.88 4.71
CA TYR A 52 -3.78 11.20 3.42
C TYR A 52 -4.33 9.75 3.40
N ILE A 53 -4.14 9.03 4.51
CA ILE A 53 -4.50 7.64 4.79
C ILE A 53 -5.31 7.57 6.10
N GLY A 54 -6.40 6.80 6.11
CA GLY A 54 -7.31 6.64 7.25
C GLY A 54 -8.25 5.44 7.12
#